data_AF-A0A7T8KH83-F1
#
_entry.id   AF-A0A7T8KH83-F1
#
_cell.length_a   1.000
_cell.length_b   1.000
_cell.length_c   1.000
_cell.angle_alpha   90.00
_cell.angle_beta   90.00
_cell.angle_gamma   90.00
#
_symmetry.space_group_name_H-M   'P 1'
#
loop_
_entity.id
_entity.type
_entity.pdbx_description
1 polymer ?
#
loop_
_entity_poly.entity_id
_entity_poly.type
_entity_poly.pdbx_seq_one_letter_code
_entity_poly.pdbx_strand_id
1 'polypeptide(L)'
;MSKLMIKASLGSDIRRVSIHNEELTYDELILMLQRVFRGKLSNEDDILLKYKDEDDDLITIFDSADLAFALEVCPVLKLTLFLNGEGLSEEENGESALKGMRGVQSVKAELRQIRDRVNRLLDYLEDKSGSGPKVEEDDLKTKEASTEDSVNGEQSKEFDPLQGKNVKRTSLREDLLLQ
;
A
#
# COMPACT_ATOMS: atom_id res chain seq x y z
N MET A 1 -7.02 36.78 -21.83
CA MET A 1 -5.82 36.61 -20.97
C MET A 1 -6.14 37.11 -19.58
N SER A 2 -7.09 36.44 -18.93
CA SER A 2 -7.28 36.55 -17.48
C SER A 2 -6.10 35.82 -16.81
N LYS A 3 -5.46 36.50 -15.86
CA LYS A 3 -4.35 35.92 -15.10
C LYS A 3 -4.91 35.11 -13.94
N LEU A 4 -4.80 33.79 -14.00
CA LEU A 4 -5.22 32.93 -12.91
C LEU A 4 -4.23 33.02 -11.73
N MET A 5 -4.78 33.08 -10.53
CA MET A 5 -3.99 33.12 -9.32
C MET A 5 -4.40 32.00 -8.38
N ILE A 6 -3.43 31.16 -8.02
CA ILE A 6 -3.62 30.03 -7.12
C ILE A 6 -2.85 30.31 -5.83
N LYS A 7 -3.51 30.07 -4.70
CA LYS A 7 -2.89 30.03 -3.37
C LYS A 7 -3.06 28.62 -2.83
N ALA A 8 -2.00 27.83 -2.82
CA ALA A 8 -2.01 26.45 -2.38
C ALA A 8 -1.43 26.33 -0.97
N SER A 9 -2.08 25.56 -0.10
CA SER A 9 -1.60 25.22 1.24
C SER A 9 -1.35 23.71 1.36
N LEU A 10 -0.23 23.36 2.00
CA LEU A 10 0.10 22.02 2.44
C LEU A 10 0.51 22.12 3.91
N GLY A 11 -0.42 21.80 4.82
CA GLY A 11 -0.26 22.07 6.24
C GLY A 11 -0.06 23.56 6.52
N SER A 12 1.07 23.93 7.13
CA SER A 12 1.44 25.33 7.41
C SER A 12 2.18 26.04 6.27
N ASP A 13 2.59 25.32 5.22
CA ASP A 13 3.27 25.92 4.06
C ASP A 13 2.25 26.42 3.04
N ILE A 14 2.34 27.71 2.70
CA ILE A 14 1.44 28.38 1.78
C ILE A 14 2.25 28.97 0.62
N ARG A 15 1.88 28.61 -0.61
CA ARG A 15 2.56 29.05 -1.83
C ARG A 15 1.57 29.73 -2.78
N ARG A 16 2.02 30.79 -3.44
CA ARG A 16 1.22 31.54 -4.42
C ARG A 16 1.82 31.35 -5.81
N VAL A 17 0.99 30.97 -6.76
CA VAL A 17 1.37 30.68 -8.14
C VAL A 17 0.49 31.50 -9.07
N SER A 18 1.09 32.18 -10.04
CA SER A 18 0.35 32.83 -11.12
C SER A 18 0.44 32.01 -12.39
N ILE A 19 -0.70 31.72 -12.99
CA ILE A 19 -0.84 30.90 -14.19
C ILE A 19 -1.46 31.75 -15.29
N HIS A 20 -0.94 31.63 -16.51
CA HIS A 20 -1.43 32.38 -17.67
C HIS A 20 -2.20 31.49 -18.66
N ASN A 21 -2.31 30.19 -18.38
CA ASN A 21 -3.05 29.24 -19.19
C ASN A 21 -4.53 29.23 -18.76
N GLU A 22 -5.44 29.52 -19.69
CA GLU A 22 -6.89 29.50 -19.48
C GLU A 22 -7.46 28.07 -19.60
N GLU A 23 -6.71 27.13 -20.19
CA GLU A 23 -7.09 25.71 -20.33
C GLU A 23 -6.22 24.83 -19.42
N LEU A 24 -6.38 24.96 -18.09
CA LEU A 24 -5.67 24.13 -17.12
C LEU A 24 -6.47 22.88 -16.78
N THR A 25 -5.90 21.70 -17.01
CA THR A 25 -6.51 20.41 -16.63
C THR A 25 -6.16 20.01 -15.19
N TYR A 26 -6.94 19.08 -14.63
CA TYR A 26 -6.70 18.56 -13.28
C TYR A 26 -5.29 17.93 -13.15
N ASP A 27 -4.89 17.09 -14.09
CA ASP A 27 -3.58 16.42 -14.07
C ASP A 27 -2.42 17.42 -14.15
N GLU A 28 -2.56 18.46 -14.98
CA GLU A 28 -1.56 19.53 -15.08
C GLU A 28 -1.46 20.31 -13.75
N LEU A 29 -2.59 20.62 -13.11
CA LEU A 29 -2.60 21.27 -11.80
C LEU A 29 -1.89 20.42 -10.75
N ILE A 30 -2.14 19.10 -10.71
CA ILE A 30 -1.44 18.17 -9.80
C ILE A 30 0.07 18.20 -10.06
N LEU A 31 0.50 18.08 -11.32
CA LEU A 31 1.92 18.16 -11.69
C LEU A 31 2.54 19.50 -11.32
N MET A 32 1.79 20.59 -11.43
CA MET A 32 2.24 21.91 -10.99
C MET A 32 2.42 21.96 -9.47
N LEU A 33 1.45 21.44 -8.71
CA LEU A 33 1.50 21.44 -7.25
C LEU A 33 2.62 20.55 -6.71
N GLN A 34 2.85 19.37 -7.27
CA GLN A 34 4.00 18.52 -6.95
C GLN A 34 5.32 19.25 -7.17
N ARG A 35 5.44 20.00 -8.27
CA ARG A 35 6.63 20.83 -8.55
C ARG A 35 6.77 21.99 -7.56
N VAL A 36 5.67 22.65 -7.23
CA VAL A 36 5.61 23.79 -6.31
C VAL A 36 6.01 23.38 -4.90
N PHE A 37 5.63 22.18 -4.46
CA PHE A 37 6.01 21.61 -3.15
C PHE A 37 7.09 20.52 -3.26
N ARG A 38 8.02 20.67 -4.20
CA ARG A 38 9.17 19.74 -4.34
C ARG A 38 9.89 19.51 -3.02
N GLY A 39 10.21 18.25 -2.76
CA GLY A 39 10.83 17.80 -1.51
C GLY A 39 9.83 17.57 -0.37
N LYS A 40 8.55 17.95 -0.54
CA LYS A 40 7.44 17.60 0.35
C LYS A 40 6.43 16.65 -0.30
N LEU A 41 6.27 16.75 -1.62
CA LEU A 41 5.44 15.86 -2.44
C LEU A 41 6.33 15.03 -3.39
N SER A 42 6.04 13.75 -3.48
CA SER A 42 6.50 12.79 -4.49
C SER A 42 5.52 12.74 -5.67
N ASN A 43 5.98 12.21 -6.81
CA ASN A 43 5.11 11.94 -7.97
C ASN A 43 4.18 10.74 -7.73
N GLU A 44 4.52 9.87 -6.77
CA GLU A 44 3.74 8.68 -6.39
C GLU A 44 2.70 8.98 -5.32
N ASP A 45 2.72 10.19 -4.75
CA ASP A 45 1.79 10.58 -3.69
C ASP A 45 0.38 10.75 -4.26
N ASP A 46 -0.57 10.13 -3.57
CA ASP A 46 -1.99 10.31 -3.81
C ASP A 46 -2.46 11.60 -3.11
N ILE A 47 -2.75 12.62 -3.91
CA ILE A 47 -3.07 13.98 -3.47
C ILE A 47 -4.57 14.18 -3.58
N LEU A 48 -5.21 14.44 -2.43
CA LEU A 48 -6.58 14.94 -2.36
C LEU A 48 -6.56 16.47 -2.39
N LEU A 49 -7.29 17.04 -3.35
CA LEU A 49 -7.36 18.48 -3.56
C LEU A 49 -8.71 19.04 -3.13
N LYS A 50 -8.71 20.08 -2.30
CA LYS A 50 -9.91 20.85 -1.97
C LYS A 50 -9.70 22.33 -2.24
N TYR A 51 -10.74 23.05 -2.65
CA TYR A 51 -10.74 24.52 -2.71
C TYR A 51 -11.70 25.10 -1.68
N LYS A 52 -11.44 26.35 -1.29
CA LYS A 52 -12.33 27.12 -0.42
C LYS A 52 -13.26 27.99 -1.28
N ASP A 53 -14.57 27.80 -1.17
CA ASP A 53 -15.58 28.53 -1.95
C ASP A 53 -15.97 29.88 -1.30
N GLU A 54 -17.08 30.47 -1.76
CA GLU A 54 -17.59 31.77 -1.26
C GLU A 54 -18.15 31.69 0.16
N ASP A 55 -18.65 30.51 0.57
CA ASP A 55 -19.22 30.23 1.89
C ASP A 55 -18.16 29.71 2.88
N ASP A 56 -16.89 29.75 2.46
CA ASP A 56 -15.74 29.28 3.22
C ASP A 56 -15.70 27.74 3.43
N ASP A 57 -16.41 26.98 2.60
CA ASP A 57 -16.46 25.53 2.64
C ASP A 57 -15.33 24.87 1.82
N LEU A 58 -14.84 23.73 2.29
CA LEU A 58 -13.81 22.95 1.61
C LEU A 58 -14.44 21.95 0.63
N ILE A 59 -14.53 22.37 -0.62
CA ILE A 59 -15.09 21.58 -1.71
C ILE A 59 -13.99 20.77 -2.40
N THR A 60 -14.24 19.48 -2.64
CA THR A 60 -13.24 18.58 -3.25
C THR A 60 -13.27 18.69 -4.77
N ILE A 61 -12.09 18.67 -5.40
CA ILE A 61 -11.92 18.62 -6.85
C ILE A 61 -11.49 17.20 -7.21
N PHE A 62 -12.30 16.47 -7.97
CA PHE A 62 -11.98 15.10 -8.38
C PHE A 62 -11.54 15.00 -9.84
N ASP A 63 -12.04 15.89 -10.70
CA ASP A 63 -11.74 15.86 -12.12
C ASP A 63 -11.54 17.27 -12.73
N SER A 64 -11.40 17.31 -14.05
CA SER A 64 -11.21 18.57 -14.78
C SER A 64 -12.50 19.40 -14.89
N ALA A 65 -13.68 18.80 -14.76
CA ALA A 65 -14.94 19.53 -14.78
C ALA A 65 -15.14 20.29 -13.46
N ASP A 66 -14.85 19.64 -12.33
CA ASP A 66 -14.83 20.28 -11.01
C ASP A 66 -13.83 21.45 -10.98
N LEU A 67 -12.64 21.25 -11.56
CA LEU A 67 -11.63 22.29 -11.63
C LEU A 67 -12.11 23.48 -12.47
N ALA A 68 -12.68 23.23 -13.65
CA ALA A 68 -13.21 24.28 -14.50
C ALA A 68 -14.29 25.11 -13.77
N PHE A 69 -15.20 24.44 -13.06
CA PHE A 69 -16.20 25.11 -12.25
C PHE A 69 -15.57 25.98 -11.14
N ALA A 70 -14.60 25.44 -10.41
CA ALA A 70 -13.91 26.19 -9.35
C ALA A 70 -13.17 27.43 -9.90
N LEU A 71 -12.60 27.34 -11.11
CA LEU A 71 -11.93 28.45 -11.78
C LEU A 71 -12.89 29.55 -12.25
N GLU A 72 -14.12 29.20 -12.61
CA GLU A 72 -15.15 30.17 -13.02
C GLU A 72 -15.72 30.94 -11.84
N VAL A 73 -15.97 30.25 -10.71
CA VAL A 73 -16.59 30.85 -9.53
C VAL A 73 -15.58 31.66 -8.71
N CYS A 74 -14.32 31.23 -8.66
CA CYS A 74 -13.32 31.83 -7.78
C CYS A 74 -12.30 32.70 -8.54
N PRO A 75 -12.20 34.02 -8.26
CA PRO A 75 -11.17 34.87 -8.87
C PRO A 75 -9.74 34.55 -8.37
N VAL A 76 -9.63 33.99 -7.17
CA VAL A 76 -8.38 33.46 -6.61
C VAL A 76 -8.69 32.08 -6.05
N LEU A 77 -8.13 31.06 -6.67
CA LEU A 77 -8.36 29.68 -6.27
C LEU A 77 -7.49 29.37 -5.03
N LYS A 78 -8.14 29.25 -3.86
CA LYS A 78 -7.49 28.87 -2.60
C LYS A 78 -7.56 27.35 -2.44
N LEU A 79 -6.45 26.68 -2.70
CA LEU A 79 -6.35 25.21 -2.65
C LEU A 79 -5.74 24.75 -1.32
N THR A 80 -6.27 23.66 -0.78
CA THR A 80 -5.69 22.90 0.32
C THR A 80 -5.41 21.48 -0.15
N LEU A 81 -4.17 21.03 0.04
CA LEU A 81 -3.70 19.71 -0.34
C LEU A 81 -3.66 18.79 0.87
N PHE A 82 -4.15 17.57 0.68
CA PHE A 82 -4.09 16.50 1.66
C PHE A 82 -3.40 15.28 1.04
N LEU A 83 -2.45 14.69 1.77
CA LEU A 83 -1.81 13.45 1.35
C LEU A 83 -2.59 12.27 1.91
N ASN A 84 -2.86 11.26 1.07
CA ASN A 84 -3.56 10.07 1.52
C ASN A 84 -2.66 9.26 2.48
N GLY A 85 -2.78 9.51 3.78
CA GLY A 85 -2.01 8.83 4.83
C GLY A 85 -1.64 9.72 6.02
N GLU A 86 -1.32 11.00 5.80
CA GLU A 86 -0.91 11.92 6.85
C GLU A 86 -1.51 13.31 6.60
N GLY A 87 -2.21 13.84 7.61
CA GLY A 87 -2.64 15.24 7.60
C GLY A 87 -4.14 15.46 7.40
N LEU A 88 -4.94 14.96 8.33
CA LEU A 88 -6.18 15.64 8.75
C LEU A 88 -6.29 15.50 10.27
N SER A 89 -5.45 16.25 10.99
CA SER A 89 -5.80 16.67 12.34
C SER A 89 -6.85 17.77 12.18
N GLU A 90 -8.12 17.35 12.11
CA GLU A 90 -9.27 18.23 12.22
C GLU A 90 -9.33 18.76 13.65
N GLU A 91 -8.65 19.88 13.92
CA GLU A 91 -9.21 20.82 14.88
C GLU A 91 -10.14 21.75 14.10
N GLU A 92 -11.38 21.82 14.58
CA GLU A 92 -12.48 22.68 14.15
C GLU A 92 -13.37 22.18 12.99
N ASN A 93 -14.41 21.45 13.40
CA ASN A 93 -15.77 21.39 12.83
C ASN A 93 -15.95 20.91 11.38
N GLY A 94 -16.31 19.63 11.21
CA GLY A 94 -17.24 19.22 10.14
C GLY A 94 -16.95 17.91 9.39
N GLU A 95 -17.64 16.84 9.80
CA GLU A 95 -18.23 15.79 8.94
C GLU A 95 -17.36 14.67 8.30
N SER A 96 -17.06 13.66 9.12
CA SER A 96 -17.61 12.27 9.06
C SER A 96 -17.56 11.40 7.78
N ALA A 97 -16.77 11.69 6.74
CA ALA A 97 -16.61 10.76 5.60
C ALA A 97 -15.29 9.95 5.61
N LEU A 98 -14.19 10.51 6.13
CA LEU A 98 -12.86 9.87 6.06
C LEU A 98 -12.50 8.93 7.24
N LYS A 99 -13.37 8.79 8.25
CA LYS A 99 -13.15 7.90 9.41
C LYS A 99 -13.03 6.42 9.00
N GLY A 100 -13.64 6.02 7.89
CA GLY A 100 -13.65 4.62 7.43
C GLY A 100 -12.27 4.09 7.05
N MET A 101 -11.45 4.87 6.33
CA MET A 101 -10.22 4.35 5.72
C MET A 101 -9.04 4.28 6.70
N ARG A 102 -8.98 5.20 7.68
CA ARG A 102 -8.06 5.11 8.84
C ARG A 102 -8.44 3.98 9.78
N GLY A 103 -9.74 3.72 9.96
CA GLY A 103 -10.22 2.54 10.68
C GLY A 103 -9.67 1.25 10.08
N VAL A 104 -9.77 1.08 8.76
CA VAL A 104 -9.32 -0.16 8.11
C VAL A 104 -7.81 -0.39 8.27
N GLN A 105 -6.96 0.62 8.11
CA GLN A 105 -5.51 0.43 8.26
C GLN A 105 -5.08 0.21 9.73
N SER A 106 -5.71 0.91 10.67
CA SER A 106 -5.51 0.70 12.11
C SER A 106 -5.96 -0.70 12.54
N VAL A 107 -7.14 -1.13 12.09
CA VAL A 107 -7.68 -2.48 12.32
C VAL A 107 -6.76 -3.53 11.70
N LYS A 108 -6.23 -3.30 10.49
CA LYS A 108 -5.27 -4.21 9.84
C LYS A 108 -3.96 -4.34 10.64
N ALA A 109 -3.46 -3.25 11.21
CA ALA A 109 -2.28 -3.27 12.07
C ALA A 109 -2.54 -4.01 13.39
N GLU A 110 -3.68 -3.75 14.04
CA GLU A 110 -4.09 -4.42 15.27
C GLU A 110 -4.28 -5.93 15.05
N LEU A 111 -4.93 -6.33 13.94
CA LEU A 111 -5.09 -7.73 13.57
C LEU A 111 -3.75 -8.43 13.32
N ARG A 112 -2.76 -7.76 12.72
CA ARG A 112 -1.40 -8.30 12.59
C ARG A 112 -0.75 -8.52 13.95
N GLN A 113 -0.89 -7.56 14.87
CA GLN A 113 -0.34 -7.66 16.21
C GLN A 113 -0.98 -8.80 17.03
N ILE A 114 -2.31 -8.96 16.92
CA ILE A 114 -3.03 -10.07 17.55
C ILE A 114 -2.53 -11.40 16.99
N ARG A 115 -2.44 -11.55 15.67
CA ARG A 115 -1.90 -12.76 15.02
C ARG A 115 -0.50 -13.09 15.52
N ASP A 116 0.39 -12.10 15.53
CA ASP A 116 1.78 -12.31 15.93
C ASP A 116 1.88 -12.74 17.41
N ARG A 117 0.96 -12.23 18.25
CA ARG A 117 0.88 -12.63 19.66
C ARG A 117 0.32 -14.03 19.85
N VAL A 118 -0.69 -14.43 19.07
CA VAL A 118 -1.22 -15.80 19.07
C VAL A 118 -0.14 -16.79 18.64
N ASN A 119 0.59 -16.51 17.56
CA ASN A 119 1.67 -17.36 17.09
C ASN A 119 2.75 -17.54 18.17
N ARG A 120 3.20 -16.45 18.82
CA ARG A 120 4.17 -16.55 19.94
C ARG A 120 3.68 -17.41 21.11
N LEU A 121 2.38 -17.37 21.41
CA LEU A 121 1.81 -18.19 22.47
C LEU A 121 1.74 -19.67 22.07
N LEU A 122 1.44 -19.95 20.80
CA LEU A 122 1.49 -21.30 20.25
C LEU A 122 2.91 -21.87 20.31
N ASP A 123 3.90 -21.11 19.81
CA ASP A 123 5.32 -21.50 19.84
C ASP A 123 5.77 -21.85 21.28
N TYR A 124 5.36 -21.04 22.27
CA TYR A 124 5.71 -21.26 23.68
C TYR A 124 5.05 -22.53 24.28
N LEU A 125 3.87 -22.92 23.80
CA LEU A 125 3.19 -24.14 24.25
C LEU A 125 3.76 -25.39 23.57
N GLU A 126 4.16 -25.27 22.30
CA GLU A 126 4.84 -26.33 21.56
C GLU A 126 6.20 -26.65 22.19
N ASP A 127 7.00 -25.64 22.56
CA ASP A 127 8.30 -25.84 23.24
C ASP A 127 8.19 -26.50 24.62
N LYS A 128 7.10 -26.25 25.36
CA LYS A 128 6.84 -26.92 26.65
C LYS A 128 6.39 -28.36 26.50
N SER A 129 5.90 -28.76 25.33
CA SER A 129 5.54 -30.14 25.05
C SER A 129 6.74 -31.02 24.65
N GLY A 130 7.92 -30.42 24.41
CA GLY A 130 9.09 -31.11 23.85
C GLY A 130 10.31 -31.31 24.75
N SER A 131 10.36 -30.80 25.99
CA SER A 131 11.54 -30.97 26.86
C SER A 131 11.26 -31.76 28.14
N GLY A 132 11.31 -33.08 28.02
CA GLY A 132 11.69 -33.94 29.15
C GLY A 132 13.20 -33.77 29.43
N PRO A 133 13.66 -33.75 30.70
CA PRO A 133 15.07 -33.63 31.00
C PRO A 133 15.79 -34.92 30.57
N LYS A 134 16.59 -34.86 29.50
CA LYS A 134 17.62 -35.87 29.24
C LYS A 134 18.76 -35.64 30.23
N VAL A 135 18.76 -36.47 31.27
CA VAL A 135 19.91 -36.67 32.14
C VAL A 135 20.96 -37.42 31.30
N GLU A 136 22.06 -36.77 30.98
CA GLU A 136 23.22 -37.44 30.37
C GLU A 136 24.06 -38.03 31.51
N GLU A 137 23.85 -39.32 31.78
CA GLU A 137 24.82 -40.16 32.47
C GLU A 137 25.90 -40.59 31.48
N ASP A 138 27.13 -40.26 31.84
CA ASP A 138 28.38 -40.68 31.23
C ASP A 138 28.66 -42.11 31.71
N ASP A 139 28.52 -43.14 30.86
CA ASP A 139 29.31 -44.36 31.00
C ASP A 139 29.39 -45.18 29.69
N LEU A 140 30.52 -45.85 29.58
CA LEU A 140 31.05 -46.48 28.38
C LEU A 140 30.38 -47.84 28.09
N LYS A 141 30.42 -48.22 26.80
CA LYS A 141 31.01 -49.48 26.29
C LYS A 141 30.13 -50.22 25.27
N THR A 142 30.65 -50.20 24.06
CA THR A 142 30.36 -51.04 22.90
C THR A 142 30.39 -52.55 23.22
N LYS A 143 29.37 -53.31 22.75
CA LYS A 143 29.53 -54.53 21.92
C LYS A 143 28.20 -55.25 21.63
N GLU A 144 28.01 -55.55 20.33
CA GLU A 144 27.52 -56.81 19.71
C GLU A 144 26.14 -57.35 20.12
N ALA A 145 25.30 -57.97 19.28
CA ALA A 145 25.11 -58.15 17.83
C ALA A 145 23.81 -58.99 17.68
N SER A 146 23.12 -58.91 16.53
CA SER A 146 22.13 -59.87 15.99
C SER A 146 20.81 -60.06 16.77
N THR A 147 19.60 -60.24 16.20
CA THR A 147 19.15 -60.77 14.90
C THR A 147 17.64 -60.53 14.73
N GLU A 148 17.23 -60.34 13.47
CA GLU A 148 15.93 -60.70 12.83
C GLU A 148 14.64 -59.98 13.22
N ASP A 149 13.61 -59.84 12.37
CA ASP A 149 13.39 -59.63 10.93
C ASP A 149 11.85 -59.47 10.84
N SER A 150 11.32 -58.45 10.14
CA SER A 150 9.96 -58.44 9.53
C SER A 150 9.60 -57.08 8.88
N VAL A 151 9.92 -56.99 7.59
CA VAL A 151 9.02 -56.64 6.47
C VAL A 151 7.89 -55.61 6.72
N ASN A 152 8.01 -54.39 6.16
CA ASN A 152 7.14 -53.92 5.06
C ASN A 152 7.57 -52.56 4.45
N GLY A 153 7.59 -52.47 3.12
CA GLY A 153 7.10 -51.28 2.40
C GLY A 153 8.08 -50.18 1.95
N GLU A 154 8.89 -50.50 0.95
CA GLU A 154 9.29 -49.65 -0.20
C GLU A 154 10.10 -48.36 -0.02
N GLN A 155 11.09 -48.25 -0.91
CA GLN A 155 12.25 -47.39 -0.89
C GLN A 155 12.01 -46.04 -1.60
N SER A 156 12.47 -44.98 -0.94
CA SER A 156 13.47 -44.05 -1.45
C SER A 156 13.41 -43.65 -2.93
N LYS A 157 12.92 -42.43 -3.21
CA LYS A 157 13.50 -41.54 -4.22
C LYS A 157 13.35 -40.08 -3.78
N GLU A 158 14.38 -39.61 -3.08
CA GLU A 158 15.10 -38.37 -3.37
C GLU A 158 14.31 -37.34 -4.22
N PHE A 159 13.82 -36.27 -3.56
CA PHE A 159 13.24 -35.12 -4.24
C PHE A 159 14.21 -33.94 -4.15
N ASP A 160 14.96 -33.74 -5.24
CA ASP A 160 15.89 -32.64 -5.49
C ASP A 160 15.11 -31.44 -6.10
N PRO A 161 15.05 -30.27 -5.44
CA PRO A 161 14.13 -29.18 -5.79
C PRO A 161 14.55 -28.31 -6.99
N LEU A 162 15.37 -28.81 -7.92
CA LEU A 162 15.88 -28.01 -9.06
C LEU A 162 15.50 -28.49 -10.48
N GLN A 163 14.54 -29.40 -10.66
CA GLN A 163 14.06 -29.75 -12.01
C GLN A 163 12.70 -29.12 -12.33
N GLY A 164 12.73 -28.00 -13.04
CA GLY A 164 11.50 -27.33 -13.50
C GLY A 164 11.68 -26.40 -14.69
N LYS A 165 12.22 -26.88 -15.82
CA LYS A 165 12.06 -26.21 -17.14
C LYS A 165 12.00 -27.21 -18.29
N ASN A 166 10.81 -27.48 -18.81
CA ASN A 166 10.45 -27.34 -20.24
C ASN A 166 9.12 -28.06 -20.55
N VAL A 167 8.09 -27.29 -20.89
CA VAL A 167 7.03 -27.77 -21.77
C VAL A 167 6.89 -26.75 -22.91
N LYS A 168 7.30 -27.15 -24.11
CA LYS A 168 6.95 -26.47 -25.36
C LYS A 168 6.05 -27.40 -26.18
N ARG A 169 4.86 -26.84 -26.51
CA ARG A 169 4.30 -26.70 -27.87
C ARG A 169 3.56 -27.89 -28.49
N THR A 170 2.25 -27.69 -28.69
CA THR A 170 1.45 -28.02 -29.89
C THR A 170 0.31 -26.98 -29.95
N SER A 171 -0.27 -26.51 -31.05
CA SER A 171 -0.02 -26.51 -32.50
C SER A 171 -0.98 -25.46 -33.09
N LEU A 172 -0.48 -24.45 -33.80
CA LEU A 172 -1.30 -23.54 -34.62
C LEU A 172 -0.92 -23.75 -36.08
N ARG A 173 -1.91 -24.08 -36.91
CA ARG A 173 -1.91 -23.88 -38.36
C ARG A 173 -3.36 -23.76 -38.82
N GLU A 174 -3.75 -22.53 -39.13
CA GLU A 174 -4.66 -22.21 -40.23
C GLU A 174 -4.45 -20.74 -40.55
N ASP A 175 -3.71 -20.52 -41.64
CA ASP A 175 -3.54 -19.23 -42.31
C ASP A 175 -4.81 -18.96 -43.12
N LEU A 176 -5.43 -17.78 -42.94
CA LEU A 176 -6.33 -17.24 -43.94
C LEU A 176 -6.21 -15.72 -44.08
N LEU A 177 -5.86 -15.34 -45.31
CA LEU A 177 -6.11 -14.11 -46.06
C LEU A 177 -5.30 -12.83 -45.76
N LEU A 178 -4.34 -12.61 -46.67
CA LEU A 178 -4.01 -11.30 -47.23
C LEU A 178 -4.28 -11.35 -48.74
N GLN A 179 -5.50 -10.99 -49.15
CA GLN A 179 -5.88 -10.18 -50.32
C GLN A 179 -7.39 -9.99 -50.37
#